data_AF-A0A0K2JG03-F1
#
_entry.id   AF-A0A0K2JG03-F1
#
_cell.length_a   1.000
_cell.length_b   1.000
_cell.length_c   1.000
_cell.angle_alpha   90.00
_cell.angle_beta   90.00
_cell.angle_gamma   90.00
#
_symmetry.space_group_name_H-M   'P 1'
#
loop_
_entity.id
_entity.type
_entity.pdbx_description
1 polymer ?
#
loop_
_entity_poly.entity_id
_entity_poly.type
_entity_poly.pdbx_seq_one_letter_code
_entity_poly.pdbx_strand_id
1 'polypeptide(L)' 'MNITEWIKYEKLEKENEKLKKELAELKQQQLYKEDFIICSYSTCSCDYKWVPLHIYQLKDNSKYDKLPSKYGE' A
#
# COMPACT_ATOMS: atom_id res chain seq x y z
N MET A 1 41.10 1.89 -9.36
CA MET A 1 40.33 1.25 -8.28
C MET A 1 41.10 0.03 -7.85
N ASN A 2 41.48 -0.07 -6.57
CA ASN A 2 42.17 -1.24 -6.05
C ASN A 2 41.18 -2.38 -5.74
N ILE A 3 41.69 -3.59 -5.52
CA ILE A 3 40.86 -4.78 -5.28
C ILE A 3 39.96 -4.59 -4.05
N THR A 4 40.43 -3.88 -3.03
CA THR A 4 39.67 -3.61 -1.80
C THR A 4 38.51 -2.62 -2.01
N GLU A 5 38.70 -1.59 -2.83
CA GLU A 5 37.66 -0.65 -3.26
C GLU A 5 36.61 -1.37 -4.11
N TRP A 6 37.03 -2.29 -4.98
CA TRP A 6 36.12 -3.08 -5.80
C TRP A 6 35.23 -4.01 -4.96
N ILE A 7 35.80 -4.73 -4.00
CA ILE A 7 35.03 -5.56 -3.05
C ILE A 7 34.04 -4.71 -2.23
N LYS A 8 34.45 -3.49 -1.84
CA LYS A 8 33.56 -2.56 -1.12
C LYS A 8 32.41 -2.10 -2.00
N TYR A 9 32.67 -1.78 -3.26
CA TYR A 9 31.65 -1.37 -4.22
C TYR A 9 30.61 -2.47 -4.47
N GLU A 10 31.05 -3.72 -4.71
CA GLU A 10 30.13 -4.85 -4.91
C GLU A 10 29.20 -5.08 -3.71
N LYS A 11 29.72 -4.93 -2.48
CA LYS A 11 28.89 -5.03 -1.27
C LYS A 11 27.84 -3.94 -1.20
N LEU A 12 28.21 -2.70 -1.49
CA LEU A 12 27.31 -1.55 -1.52
C LEU A 12 26.24 -1.68 -2.61
N GLU A 13 26.59 -2.25 -3.76
CA GLU A 13 25.64 -2.50 -4.84
C GLU A 13 24.59 -3.54 -4.43
N LYS A 14 25.02 -4.67 -3.85
CA LYS A 14 24.11 -5.70 -3.32
C LYS A 14 23.20 -5.17 -2.22
N GLU A 15 23.74 -4.36 -1.30
CA GLU A 15 22.95 -3.76 -0.24
C GLU A 15 21.92 -2.75 -0.79
N ASN A 16 22.32 -1.93 -1.76
CA ASN A 16 21.41 -1.02 -2.44
C ASN A 16 20.27 -1.74 -3.16
N GLU A 17 20.55 -2.85 -3.85
CA GLU A 17 19.49 -3.65 -4.49
C GLU A 17 18.52 -4.24 -3.47
N LYS A 18 19.04 -4.73 -2.33
CA LYS A 18 18.21 -5.24 -1.23
C LYS A 18 17.31 -4.15 -0.66
N LEU A 19 17.87 -2.98 -0.36
CA LEU A 19 17.12 -1.83 0.16
C LEU A 19 16.06 -1.34 -0.82
N LYS A 20 16.35 -1.32 -2.13
CA LYS A 20 15.35 -0.96 -3.16
C LYS A 20 14.17 -1.92 -3.17
N LYS A 21 14.40 -3.22 -3.00
CA LYS A 21 13.34 -4.23 -2.91
C LYS A 21 12.49 -4.06 -1.66
N GLU A 22 13.13 -3.91 -0.49
CA GLU A 22 12.44 -3.67 0.78
C GLU A 22 11.61 -2.38 0.73
N LEU A 23 12.15 -1.30 0.14
CA LEU A 23 11.43 -0.04 -0.03
C LEU A 23 10.21 -0.18 -0.95
N ALA A 24 10.34 -0.94 -2.04
CA ALA A 24 9.23 -1.18 -2.95
C ALA A 24 8.10 -1.97 -2.25
N GLU A 25 8.46 -2.95 -1.43
CA GLU A 25 7.50 -3.74 -0.64
C GLU A 25 6.81 -2.88 0.43
N LEU A 26 7.57 -2.06 1.18
CA LEU A 26 7.01 -1.14 2.16
C LEU A 26 6.06 -0.11 1.52
N LYS A 27 6.38 0.39 0.32
CA LYS A 27 5.48 1.28 -0.42
C LYS A 27 4.18 0.60 -0.83
N GLN A 28 4.21 -0.68 -1.19
CA GLN A 28 2.98 -1.44 -1.48
C GLN A 28 2.08 -1.61 -0.25
N GLN A 29 2.64 -1.59 0.95
CA GLN A 29 1.88 -1.66 2.20
C GLN A 29 1.32 -0.30 2.65
N GLN A 30 1.79 0.81 2.08
CA GLN A 30 1.34 2.16 2.45
C GLN A 30 0.16 2.60 1.59
N LEU A 31 -1.00 2.71 2.23
CA LEU A 31 -2.21 3.28 1.65
C LEU A 31 -2.13 4.82 1.71
N TYR A 32 -2.25 5.49 0.57
CA TYR A 32 -2.29 6.96 0.50
C TYR A 32 -3.73 7.46 0.54
N LYS A 33 -3.98 8.55 1.26
CA LYS A 33 -5.34 9.12 1.41
C LYS A 33 -5.93 9.54 0.06
N GLU A 34 -5.07 9.97 -0.84
CA GLU A 34 -5.38 10.44 -2.19
C GLU A 34 -5.90 9.32 -3.10
N ASP A 35 -5.59 8.06 -2.79
CA ASP A 35 -6.02 6.89 -3.56
C ASP A 35 -7.43 6.41 -3.17
N PHE A 36 -8.07 7.02 -2.17
CA PHE A 36 -9.45 6.71 -1.78
C PHE A 36 -10.47 7.67 -2.38
N ILE A 37 -11.65 7.14 -2.69
CA ILE A 37 -12.88 7.89 -2.94
C ILE A 37 -13.85 7.67 -1.79
N ILE A 38 -14.61 8.71 -1.47
CA ILE A 38 -15.71 8.63 -0.52
C ILE A 38 -16.98 8.34 -1.31
N CYS A 39 -17.57 7.18 -1.06
CA CYS A 39 -18.88 6.81 -1.58
C CYS A 39 -19.91 7.07 -0.47
N SER A 40 -20.88 7.96 -0.74
CA SER A 40 -21.98 8.25 0.17
C SER A 40 -23.25 7.55 -0.29
N TYR A 41 -23.82 6.72 0.59
CA TYR A 41 -25.09 6.05 0.34
C TYR A 41 -26.09 6.42 1.42
N SER A 42 -27.37 6.48 1.05
CA SER A 42 -28.46 6.55 2.03
C SER A 42 -28.75 5.12 2.49
N THR A 43 -28.64 4.83 3.78
CA THR A 43 -29.04 3.54 4.34
C THR A 43 -30.24 3.68 5.26
N CYS A 44 -31.10 2.67 5.28
CA CYS A 44 -32.22 2.61 6.20
C CYS A 44 -31.70 2.14 7.56
N SER A 45 -31.75 3.01 8.57
CA SER A 45 -31.49 2.59 9.95
C SER A 45 -32.67 1.77 10.49
N CYS A 46 -32.44 1.00 11.56
CA CYS A 46 -33.48 0.28 12.30
C CYS A 46 -34.61 1.19 12.83
N ASP A 47 -34.40 2.52 12.84
CA ASP A 47 -35.39 3.53 13.22
C ASP A 47 -36.13 4.16 12.02
N TYR A 48 -36.07 3.53 10.83
CA TYR A 48 -36.65 4.04 9.57
C TYR A 48 -36.14 5.42 9.13
N LYS A 49 -34.97 5.85 9.64
CA LYS A 49 -34.33 7.09 9.24
C LYS A 49 -33.27 6.81 8.19
N TRP A 50 -33.29 7.58 7.11
CA TRP A 50 -32.19 7.59 6.14
C TRP A 50 -30.99 8.28 6.77
N VAL A 51 -29.93 7.51 6.99
CA VAL A 51 -28.66 8.05 7.49
C VAL A 51 -27.60 7.99 6.38
N PRO A 52 -26.76 9.02 6.25
CA PRO A 52 -25.65 8.98 5.31
C PRO A 52 -24.59 7.99 5.82
N LEU A 53 -24.30 6.97 5.00
CA LEU A 53 -23.20 6.06 5.20
C LEU A 53 -22.05 6.48 4.28
N HIS A 54 -20.92 6.84 4.87
CA HIS A 54 -19.68 7.14 4.14
C HIS A 54 -18.77 5.91 4.15
N ILE A 55 -18.46 5.39 2.97
CA ILE A 55 -17.54 4.27 2.77
C ILE A 55 -16.34 4.77 1.97
N TYR A 56 -15.13 4.47 2.44
CA TYR A 56 -13.90 4.70 1.69
C TYR A 56 -13.62 3.51 0.79
N GLN A 57 -13.49 3.75 -0.51
CA GLN A 57 -13.12 2.73 -1.49
C GLN A 57 -11.84 3.16 -2.21
N LEU A 58 -10.98 2.21 -2.56
CA LEU A 58 -9.81 2.49 -3.40
C LEU A 58 -10.27 2.83 -4.81
N LYS A 59 -9.69 3.88 -5.41
CA LYS A 59 -9.89 4.24 -6.82
C LYS A 59 -9.39 3.14 -7.76
N ASP A 60 -8.30 2.52 -7.37
CA ASP A 60 -7.61 1.48 -8.11
C ASP A 60 -6.96 0.52 -7.11
N ASN A 61 -7.47 -0.71 -7.07
CA ASN A 61 -6.95 -1.75 -6.18
C ASN A 61 -5.75 -2.49 -6.77
N SER A 62 -5.44 -2.34 -8.07
CA SER A 62 -4.32 -3.00 -8.74
C SER A 62 -2.95 -2.51 -8.28
N LYS A 63 -2.88 -1.31 -7.66
CA LYS A 63 -1.65 -0.81 -7.04
C LYS A 63 -1.31 -1.53 -5.73
N TYR A 64 -2.27 -2.28 -5.19
CA TYR A 64 -2.27 -2.77 -3.83
C TYR A 64 -2.57 -4.28 -3.77
N ASP A 65 -2.06 -5.04 -4.74
CA ASP A 65 -2.29 -6.48 -4.92
C ASP A 65 -1.88 -7.34 -3.72
N LYS A 66 -1.04 -6.81 -2.83
CA LYS A 66 -0.55 -7.49 -1.63
C LYS A 66 -1.27 -7.08 -0.34
N LEU A 67 -2.29 -6.22 -0.41
CA LEU A 67 -3.08 -5.92 0.77
C LEU A 67 -3.81 -7.18 1.24
N PRO A 68 -3.77 -7.50 2.54
CA PRO A 68 -4.54 -8.61 3.06
C PRO A 68 -6.01 -8.39 2.71
N SER A 69 -6.62 -9.39 2.06
CA SER A 69 -8.04 -9.34 1.75
C SER A 69 -8.82 -9.25 3.06
N LYS A 70 -9.97 -8.56 3.06
CA LYS A 70 -10.81 -8.39 4.27
C LYS A 70 -11.28 -9.71 4.89
N TYR A 71 -11.06 -10.83 4.20
CA TYR A 71 -11.26 -12.18 4.70
C TYR A 71 -9.88 -12.82 4.83
N GLY A 72 -9.27 -12.65 5.99
CA GLY A 72 -8.24 -13.57 6.46
C GLY A 72 -8.94 -14.87 6.88
N GLU A 73 -8.44 -16.00 6.40
CA GLU A 73 -8.75 -17.31 7.00
C GLU A 73 -8.32 -17.37 8.46
#